data_AF-A0AA88VJL2-F1
#
_entry.id   AF-A0AA88VJL2-F1
#
_cell.length_a   1.000
_cell.length_b   1.000
_cell.length_c   1.000
_cell.angle_alpha   90.00
_cell.angle_beta   90.00
_cell.angle_gamma   90.00
#
_symmetry.space_group_name_H-M   'P 1'
#
loop_
_entity.id
_entity.type
_entity.pdbx_description
1 polymer ?
#
loop_
_entity_poly.entity_id
_entity_poly.type
_entity_poly.pdbx_seq_one_letter_code
_entity_poly.pdbx_strand_id
1 'polypeptide(L)'
;MDLSSFLTSLATSFAIFVVLMFLFTWQSRIPANSVVYYLNRILNGLDPYENGSRTRNSFVWIQEALFSTEEDVVAIYGVDTAVYFVFLTTVLRILVLAGLVLLPVLLPVAATGKIAVDKNSTGKGAFTELERLSMGHVKSEDANPNSNDNTSHAPHELSGTFLPFWTESEV
;
A
#
# COMPACT_ATOMS: atom_id res chain seq x y z
N MET A 1 -11.33 -1.05 7.28
CA MET A 1 -10.07 -0.91 8.09
C MET A 1 -10.01 0.51 8.62
N ASP A 2 -9.60 0.68 9.87
CA ASP A 2 -9.51 1.99 10.51
C ASP A 2 -8.34 2.84 9.90
N LEU A 3 -8.59 4.02 9.32
CA LEU A 3 -7.56 5.03 8.93
C LEU A 3 -6.47 5.19 10.00
N SER A 4 -6.82 5.16 11.28
CA SER A 4 -5.87 5.31 12.38
C SER A 4 -5.01 4.05 12.50
N SER A 5 -5.54 2.86 12.28
CA SER A 5 -4.71 1.65 12.24
C SER A 5 -3.82 1.60 10.99
N PHE A 6 -4.32 2.06 9.83
CA PHE A 6 -3.49 2.25 8.63
C PHE A 6 -2.37 3.26 8.86
N LEU A 7 -2.69 4.44 9.40
CA LEU A 7 -1.74 5.52 9.66
C LEU A 7 -0.73 5.11 10.74
N THR A 8 -1.16 4.40 11.78
CA THR A 8 -0.25 3.82 12.78
C THR A 8 0.68 2.79 12.15
N SER A 9 0.18 1.91 11.28
CA SER A 9 1.02 0.94 10.55
C SER A 9 2.02 1.65 9.64
N LEU A 10 1.59 2.64 8.87
CA LEU A 10 2.46 3.43 7.99
C LEU A 10 3.51 4.18 8.80
N ALA A 11 3.11 4.82 9.90
CA ALA A 11 3.99 5.58 10.77
C ALA A 11 5.03 4.69 11.45
N THR A 12 4.64 3.50 11.91
CA THR A 12 5.61 2.54 12.48
C THR A 12 6.58 2.03 11.43
N SER A 13 6.11 1.64 10.23
CA SER A 13 7.00 1.27 9.13
C SER A 13 7.95 2.41 8.73
N PHE A 14 7.45 3.64 8.66
CA PHE A 14 8.25 4.83 8.36
C PHE A 14 9.28 5.13 9.46
N ALA A 15 8.89 5.02 10.73
CA ALA A 15 9.81 5.20 11.86
C ALA A 15 10.95 4.16 11.82
N ILE A 16 10.61 2.89 11.53
CA ILE A 16 11.60 1.83 11.34
C ILE A 16 12.54 2.17 10.17
N PHE A 17 11.99 2.63 9.04
CA PHE A 17 12.79 3.06 7.89
C PHE A 17 13.78 4.18 8.26
N VAL A 18 13.36 5.18 9.04
CA VAL A 18 14.22 6.28 9.51
C VAL A 18 15.33 5.76 10.43
N VAL A 19 15.02 4.85 11.36
CA VAL A 19 16.01 4.23 12.23
C VAL A 19 17.04 3.43 11.41
N LEU A 20 16.59 2.65 10.44
CA LEU A 20 17.47 1.91 9.53
C LEU A 20 18.33 2.86 8.68
N MET A 21 17.79 3.98 8.22
CA MET A 21 18.57 5.02 7.53
C MET A 21 19.65 5.60 8.44
N PHE A 22 19.35 5.87 9.70
CA PHE A 22 20.34 6.35 10.66
C PHE A 22 21.46 5.30 10.86
N LEU A 23 21.09 4.05 11.09
CA LEU A 23 22.04 2.94 11.24
C LEU A 23 22.91 2.75 9.99
N PHE A 24 22.31 2.80 8.79
CA PHE A 24 23.03 2.72 7.53
C PHE A 24 24.08 3.83 7.41
N THR A 25 23.70 5.07 7.72
CA THR A 25 24.62 6.21 7.61
C THR A 25 25.71 6.16 8.67
N TRP A 26 25.39 5.69 9.87
CA TRP A 26 26.36 5.45 10.93
C TRP A 26 27.39 4.39 10.52
N GLN A 27 26.92 3.23 10.06
CA GLN A 27 27.77 2.11 9.66
C GLN A 27 28.61 2.45 8.42
N SER A 28 28.05 3.22 7.47
CA SER A 28 28.76 3.65 6.25
C SER A 28 29.88 4.66 6.52
N ARG A 29 29.90 5.32 7.69
CA ARG A 29 30.99 6.23 8.10
C ARG A 29 32.18 5.50 8.71
N ILE A 30 32.05 4.22 9.07
CA ILE A 30 33.13 3.44 9.67
C ILE A 30 34.06 2.95 8.53
N PRO A 31 35.33 3.38 8.51
CA PRO A 31 36.25 3.08 7.40
C PRO A 31 36.55 1.59 7.26
N ALA A 32 36.43 0.82 8.35
CA ALA A 32 36.56 -0.64 8.34
C ALA A 32 35.48 -1.32 7.47
N ASN A 33 34.33 -0.67 7.25
CA ASN A 33 33.24 -1.21 6.43
C ASN A 33 33.20 -0.64 5.00
N SER A 34 34.24 0.08 4.59
CA SER A 34 34.35 0.66 3.24
C SER A 34 34.35 -0.41 2.15
N VAL A 35 35.00 -1.55 2.40
CA VAL A 35 35.06 -2.68 1.47
C VAL A 35 33.68 -3.28 1.20
N VAL A 36 32.76 -3.24 2.16
CA VAL A 36 31.40 -3.78 2.00
C VAL A 36 30.51 -2.82 1.23
N TYR A 37 30.54 -1.52 1.55
CA TYR A 37 29.64 -0.55 0.94
C TYR A 37 30.13 0.04 -0.39
N TYR A 38 31.43 0.05 -0.63
CA TYR A 38 32.04 0.68 -1.81
C TYR A 38 32.86 -0.30 -2.65
N LEU A 39 32.56 -1.60 -2.56
CA LEU A 39 33.29 -2.65 -3.28
C LEU A 39 33.41 -2.37 -4.77
N ASN A 40 32.29 -2.04 -5.42
CA ASN A 40 32.28 -1.77 -6.86
C ASN A 40 33.19 -0.60 -7.23
N ARG A 41 33.32 0.42 -6.36
CA ARG A 41 34.24 1.55 -6.60
C ARG A 41 35.69 1.12 -6.43
N ILE A 42 36.00 0.34 -5.41
CA ILE A 42 37.34 -0.22 -5.15
C ILE A 42 37.78 -1.13 -6.32
N LEU A 43 36.88 -1.97 -6.83
CA LEU A 43 37.14 -2.85 -7.98
C LEU A 43 37.41 -2.06 -9.27
N ASN A 44 36.77 -0.90 -9.42
CA ASN A 44 37.00 0.02 -10.54
C ASN A 44 38.18 0.97 -10.32
N GLY A 45 38.97 0.80 -9.24
CA GLY A 45 40.15 1.63 -8.94
C GLY A 45 39.82 3.06 -8.50
N LEU A 46 38.56 3.33 -8.14
CA LEU A 46 38.10 4.62 -7.64
C LEU A 46 38.26 4.68 -6.12
N ASP A 47 38.69 5.84 -5.59
CA ASP A 47 38.78 6.05 -4.14
C ASP A 47 37.35 6.03 -3.53
N PRO A 48 37.06 5.18 -2.52
CA PRO A 48 35.78 5.17 -1.83
C PRO A 48 35.38 6.55 -1.27
N TYR A 49 36.33 7.45 -1.04
CA TYR A 49 36.09 8.83 -0.62
C TYR A 49 36.52 9.80 -1.72
N GLU A 50 35.62 10.07 -2.67
CA GLU A 50 35.84 11.12 -3.67
C GLU A 50 36.15 12.44 -2.93
N ASN A 51 37.34 13.00 -3.19
CA ASN A 51 37.84 14.25 -2.60
C ASN A 51 38.18 14.25 -1.10
N GLY A 52 38.38 13.09 -0.45
CA GLY A 52 38.83 13.02 0.95
C GLY A 52 37.80 13.52 1.98
N SER A 53 36.58 13.86 1.54
CA SER A 53 35.50 14.28 2.43
C SER A 53 34.80 13.06 3.02
N ARG A 54 35.03 12.86 4.31
CA ARG A 54 34.46 11.77 5.13
C ARG A 54 32.95 11.95 5.39
N THR A 55 32.34 13.02 4.88
CA THR A 55 30.96 13.42 5.17
C THR A 55 30.11 13.45 3.90
N ARG A 56 29.92 12.30 3.25
CA ARG A 56 28.85 12.17 2.26
C ARG A 56 27.52 12.29 3.02
N ASN A 57 26.76 13.35 2.75
CA ASN A 57 25.46 13.59 3.39
C ASN A 57 24.55 12.38 3.09
N SER A 58 23.76 11.95 4.08
CA SER A 58 22.84 10.80 4.01
C SER A 58 21.81 10.90 2.90
N PHE A 59 21.65 12.06 2.25
CA PHE A 59 20.77 12.26 1.10
C PHE A 59 21.50 12.36 -0.23
N VAL A 60 22.83 12.50 -0.23
CA VAL A 60 23.62 12.60 -1.46
C VAL A 60 23.61 11.29 -2.23
N TRP A 61 23.59 10.12 -1.57
CA TRP A 61 23.44 8.85 -2.29
C TRP A 61 22.08 8.73 -2.99
N ILE A 62 21.02 9.32 -2.43
CA ILE A 62 19.69 9.34 -3.05
C ILE A 62 19.71 10.24 -4.28
N GLN A 63 20.28 11.44 -4.15
CA GLN A 63 20.42 12.35 -5.29
C GLN A 63 21.26 11.72 -6.40
N GLU A 64 22.41 11.14 -6.05
CA GLU A 64 23.28 10.44 -7.01
C GLU A 64 22.50 9.33 -7.74
N ALA A 65 21.81 8.46 -7.01
CA ALA A 65 21.04 7.37 -7.59
C ALA A 65 19.86 7.84 -8.45
N LEU A 66 19.29 9.01 -8.16
CA LEU A 66 18.20 9.59 -8.96
C LEU A 66 18.69 10.33 -10.20
N PHE A 67 19.91 10.88 -10.18
CA PHE A 67 20.49 11.62 -11.29
C PHE A 67 21.40 10.77 -12.20
N SER A 68 21.74 9.54 -11.80
CA SER A 68 22.44 8.59 -12.68
C SER A 68 21.64 8.32 -13.97
N THR A 69 22.31 8.46 -15.11
CA THR A 69 21.70 8.18 -16.42
C THR A 69 21.66 6.69 -16.71
N GLU A 70 20.77 6.26 -17.60
CA GLU A 70 20.69 4.85 -18.03
C GLU A 70 22.03 4.38 -18.63
N GLU A 71 22.73 5.26 -19.35
CA GLU A 71 24.05 5.00 -19.94
C GLU A 71 25.10 4.69 -18.86
N ASP A 72 25.08 5.44 -17.75
CA ASP A 72 25.99 5.24 -16.62
C ASP A 72 25.67 3.93 -15.87
N VAL A 73 24.38 3.61 -15.71
CA VAL A 73 23.95 2.35 -15.09
C VAL A 73 24.35 1.15 -15.95
N VAL A 74 24.20 1.23 -17.27
CA VAL A 74 24.63 0.16 -18.20
C VAL A 74 26.15 -0.02 -18.17
N ALA A 75 26.91 1.09 -18.15
CA ALA A 75 28.36 1.05 -18.14
C ALA A 75 28.94 0.46 -16.84
N ILE A 76 28.33 0.76 -15.70
CA ILE A 76 28.84 0.35 -14.38
C ILE A 76 28.28 -1.00 -13.91
N TYR A 77 27.00 -1.28 -14.15
CA TYR A 77 26.27 -2.42 -13.58
C TYR A 77 25.73 -3.40 -14.62
N GLY A 78 25.94 -3.12 -15.90
CA GLY A 78 25.50 -3.96 -17.01
C GLY A 78 24.03 -3.81 -17.39
N VAL A 79 23.67 -4.48 -18.48
CA VAL A 79 22.35 -4.36 -19.12
C VAL A 79 21.22 -4.95 -18.28
N ASP A 80 21.46 -6.06 -17.56
CA ASP A 80 20.43 -6.72 -16.72
C ASP A 80 19.89 -5.75 -15.64
N THR A 81 20.78 -5.08 -14.93
CA THR A 81 20.43 -4.04 -13.93
C THR A 81 19.67 -2.88 -14.56
N ALA A 82 20.09 -2.42 -15.75
CA ALA A 82 19.43 -1.33 -16.45
C ALA A 82 17.99 -1.67 -16.84
N VAL A 83 17.71 -2.92 -17.26
CA VAL A 83 16.34 -3.37 -17.57
C VAL A 83 15.45 -3.30 -16.33
N TYR A 84 15.94 -3.71 -15.15
CA TYR A 84 15.18 -3.56 -13.90
C TYR A 84 14.89 -2.10 -13.56
N PHE A 85 15.84 -1.19 -13.79
CA PHE A 85 15.65 0.23 -13.54
C PHE A 85 14.62 0.85 -14.50
N VAL A 86 14.68 0.51 -15.79
CA VAL A 86 13.68 0.92 -16.79
C VAL A 86 12.30 0.37 -16.43
N PHE A 87 12.21 -0.88 -15.97
CA PHE A 87 10.95 -1.46 -15.52
C PHE A 87 10.37 -0.68 -14.32
N LEU A 88 11.16 -0.46 -13.27
CA LEU A 88 10.73 0.26 -12.07
C LEU A 88 10.30 1.70 -12.39
N THR A 89 11.08 2.42 -13.19
CA THR A 89 10.76 3.78 -13.60
C THR A 89 9.51 3.84 -14.48
N THR A 90 9.29 2.84 -15.34
CA THR A 90 8.08 2.74 -16.16
C THR A 90 6.85 2.52 -15.29
N VAL A 91 6.91 1.60 -14.33
CA VAL A 91 5.82 1.36 -13.37
C VAL A 91 5.52 2.61 -12.56
N LEU A 92 6.56 3.31 -12.07
CA LEU A 92 6.40 4.57 -11.34
C LEU A 92 5.77 5.66 -12.22
N ARG A 93 6.18 5.80 -13.48
CA ARG A 93 5.60 6.74 -14.44
C ARG A 93 4.11 6.46 -14.65
N ILE A 94 3.71 5.21 -14.82
CA ILE A 94 2.30 4.82 -14.97
C ILE A 94 1.52 5.17 -13.69
N LEU A 95 2.08 4.87 -12.51
CA LEU A 95 1.46 5.20 -11.23
C LEU A 95 1.30 6.71 -11.04
N VAL A 96 2.30 7.51 -11.41
CA VAL A 96 2.24 8.97 -11.32
C VAL A 96 1.24 9.55 -12.31
N LEU A 97 1.22 9.07 -13.55
CA LEU A 97 0.22 9.49 -14.55
C LEU A 97 -1.19 9.11 -14.12
N ALA A 98 -1.37 7.88 -13.63
CA ALA A 98 -2.63 7.43 -13.06
C ALA A 98 -3.03 8.30 -11.88
N GLY A 99 -2.13 8.58 -10.94
CA GLY A 99 -2.38 9.48 -9.81
C GLY A 99 -2.75 10.89 -10.25
N LEU A 100 -2.05 11.46 -11.22
CA LEU A 100 -2.30 12.81 -11.75
C LEU A 100 -3.67 12.93 -12.44
N VAL A 101 -4.11 11.88 -13.13
CA VAL A 101 -5.43 11.84 -13.77
C VAL A 101 -6.52 11.50 -12.75
N LEU A 102 -6.25 10.57 -11.84
CA LEU A 102 -7.21 10.06 -10.87
C LEU A 102 -7.50 11.08 -9.77
N LEU A 103 -6.53 11.84 -9.27
CA LEU A 103 -6.75 12.84 -8.22
C LEU A 103 -7.81 13.90 -8.60
N PRO A 104 -7.69 14.62 -9.72
CA PRO A 104 -8.66 15.65 -10.09
C PRO A 104 -10.00 15.06 -10.56
N VAL A 105 -10.07 13.77 -10.92
CA VAL A 105 -11.33 13.10 -11.25
C VAL A 105 -12.03 12.61 -9.98
N LEU A 106 -11.31 11.97 -9.06
CA LEU A 106 -11.89 11.40 -7.85
C LEU A 106 -12.18 12.44 -6.77
N LEU A 107 -11.41 13.53 -6.63
CA LEU A 107 -11.70 14.55 -5.62
C LEU A 107 -13.06 15.22 -5.82
N PRO A 108 -13.42 15.70 -7.02
CA PRO A 108 -14.73 16.31 -7.26
C PRO A 108 -15.86 15.29 -7.19
N VAL A 109 -15.62 14.07 -7.69
CA VAL A 109 -16.59 12.96 -7.57
C VAL A 109 -16.86 12.72 -6.08
N ALA A 110 -15.81 12.49 -5.27
CA ALA A 110 -15.86 12.34 -3.81
C ALA A 110 -16.63 13.46 -3.09
N ALA A 111 -16.37 14.71 -3.46
CA ALA A 111 -16.95 15.90 -2.82
C ALA A 111 -18.44 16.12 -3.16
N THR A 112 -18.91 15.68 -4.34
CA THR A 112 -20.26 16.00 -4.82
C THR A 112 -21.36 15.11 -4.20
N GLY A 113 -20.99 14.00 -3.55
CA GLY A 113 -21.95 13.08 -2.94
C GLY A 113 -22.58 13.60 -1.63
N LYS A 114 -23.85 14.02 -1.68
CA LYS A 114 -24.69 14.20 -0.47
C LYS A 114 -25.07 12.84 0.11
N ILE A 115 -24.28 12.37 1.07
CA ILE A 115 -24.61 11.19 1.87
C ILE A 115 -25.36 11.68 3.11
N ALA A 116 -26.56 11.17 3.34
CA ALA A 116 -27.32 11.43 4.55
C ALA A 116 -26.50 10.97 5.75
N VAL A 117 -26.04 11.91 6.57
CA VAL A 117 -25.38 11.62 7.85
C VAL A 117 -26.48 11.27 8.84
N ASP A 118 -26.68 9.99 9.10
CA ASP A 118 -27.55 9.55 10.20
C ASP A 118 -26.91 9.95 11.53
N LYS A 119 -27.56 10.88 12.23
CA LYS A 119 -27.08 11.54 13.45
C LYS A 119 -27.10 10.65 14.71
N ASN A 120 -27.28 9.34 14.59
CA ASN A 120 -27.51 8.45 15.74
C ASN A 120 -26.37 7.48 16.07
N SER A 121 -25.20 7.58 15.44
CA SER A 121 -24.01 6.81 15.82
C SER A 121 -22.93 7.70 16.44
N THR A 122 -23.01 7.84 17.76
CA THR A 122 -21.93 8.40 18.59
C THR A 122 -20.73 7.45 18.55
N GLY A 123 -19.77 7.70 17.65
CA GLY A 123 -18.46 7.04 17.69
C GLY A 123 -17.72 6.98 16.34
N LYS A 124 -16.48 7.51 16.31
CA LYS A 124 -15.45 7.28 15.27
C LYS A 124 -15.81 7.66 13.82
N GLY A 125 -15.81 8.96 13.53
CA GLY A 125 -16.05 9.52 12.19
C GLY A 125 -14.91 9.43 11.16
N ALA A 126 -13.74 8.85 11.47
CA ALA A 126 -12.57 8.88 10.57
C ALA A 126 -12.48 7.70 9.58
N PHE A 127 -13.24 6.63 9.78
CA PHE A 127 -13.07 5.36 9.02
C PHE A 127 -14.11 5.15 7.94
N THR A 128 -15.29 5.72 8.12
CA THR A 128 -16.31 5.76 7.09
C THR A 128 -15.81 6.55 5.87
N GLU A 129 -14.93 7.54 6.04
CA GLU A 129 -14.49 8.41 4.94
C GLU A 129 -13.59 7.70 3.91
N LEU A 130 -12.57 6.93 4.33
CA LEU A 130 -11.72 6.19 3.39
C LEU A 130 -12.49 5.08 2.66
N GLU A 131 -13.35 4.35 3.37
CA GLU A 131 -14.20 3.32 2.77
C GLU A 131 -15.22 3.94 1.79
N ARG A 132 -15.77 5.10 2.13
CA ARG A 132 -16.64 5.90 1.23
C ARG A 132 -15.91 6.43 0.00
N LEU A 133 -14.61 6.75 0.10
CA LEU A 133 -13.79 7.16 -1.04
C LEU A 133 -13.54 5.98 -2.01
N SER A 134 -13.38 4.75 -1.50
CA SER A 134 -13.16 3.57 -2.35
C SER A 134 -14.44 2.95 -2.92
N MET A 135 -15.59 3.07 -2.24
CA MET A 135 -16.85 2.44 -2.66
C MET A 135 -17.55 3.16 -3.83
N GLY A 136 -17.08 4.34 -4.24
CA GLY A 136 -17.62 5.08 -5.38
C GLY A 136 -19.13 5.29 -5.34
N HIS A 137 -19.65 6.11 -4.41
CA HIS A 137 -21.01 6.68 -4.41
C HIS A 137 -22.22 5.80 -4.84
N VAL A 138 -22.15 4.48 -4.72
CA VAL A 138 -23.29 3.62 -5.02
C VAL A 138 -24.29 3.71 -3.87
N LYS A 139 -25.47 4.28 -4.14
CA LYS A 139 -26.62 4.21 -3.24
C LYS A 139 -27.21 2.81 -3.39
N SER A 140 -27.20 2.00 -2.33
CA SER A 140 -28.00 0.78 -2.30
C SER A 140 -29.48 1.19 -2.24
N GLU A 141 -30.21 0.97 -3.32
CA GLU A 141 -31.66 1.17 -3.41
C GLU A 141 -32.40 0.04 -2.68
N ASP A 142 -32.10 -0.19 -1.41
CA ASP A 142 -32.77 -1.24 -0.61
C ASP A 142 -32.99 -0.73 0.81
N ALA A 143 -34.12 -0.06 1.00
CA ALA A 143 -34.95 -0.09 2.21
C ALA A 143 -36.04 0.98 2.05
N ASN A 144 -37.09 0.65 1.27
CA ASN A 144 -38.35 1.35 1.36
C ASN A 144 -38.93 1.12 2.78
N PRO A 145 -39.07 2.15 3.63
CA PRO A 145 -39.59 1.98 4.98
C PRO A 145 -41.12 1.74 5.03
N ASN A 146 -41.80 1.64 3.88
CA ASN A 146 -43.25 1.44 3.79
C ASN A 146 -43.67 0.08 3.19
N SER A 147 -42.86 -0.98 3.33
CA SER A 147 -43.38 -2.34 3.12
C SER A 147 -44.06 -2.83 4.40
N ASN A 148 -45.34 -2.51 4.51
CA ASN A 148 -46.23 -3.04 5.53
C ASN A 148 -46.53 -4.51 5.19
N ASP A 149 -45.61 -5.43 5.46
CA ASP A 149 -45.89 -6.87 5.40
C ASP A 149 -46.48 -7.33 6.74
N ASN A 150 -47.77 -7.06 6.89
CA ASN A 150 -48.66 -7.64 7.88
C ASN A 150 -49.31 -8.91 7.30
N THR A 151 -48.55 -10.00 7.22
CA THR A 151 -49.12 -11.33 6.98
C THR A 151 -48.95 -12.21 8.21
N SER A 152 -50.03 -12.31 8.97
CA SER A 152 -50.28 -13.39 9.91
C SER A 152 -50.33 -14.71 9.15
N HIS A 153 -49.46 -15.67 9.49
CA HIS A 153 -49.74 -17.08 9.22
C HIS A 153 -49.52 -17.88 10.51
N ALA A 154 -50.65 -18.39 11.02
CA ALA A 154 -50.74 -19.35 12.11
C ALA A 154 -50.05 -20.69 11.73
N PRO A 155 -49.63 -21.49 12.72
CA PRO A 155 -48.96 -22.76 12.49
C PRO A 155 -49.96 -23.84 12.05
N HIS A 156 -49.78 -24.37 10.83
CA HIS A 156 -50.40 -25.63 10.44
C HIS A 156 -49.50 -26.78 10.85
N GLU A 157 -49.92 -27.51 11.89
CA GLU A 157 -49.58 -28.91 12.05
C GLU A 157 -50.02 -29.68 10.79
N LEU A 158 -49.10 -30.43 10.18
CA LEU A 158 -49.46 -31.66 9.49
C LEU A 158 -48.37 -32.72 9.71
N SER A 159 -48.80 -33.72 10.48
CA SER A 159 -48.29 -35.08 10.60
C SER A 159 -47.63 -35.63 9.33
N GLY A 160 -46.42 -36.15 9.48
CA GLY A 160 -45.66 -36.86 8.45
C GLY A 160 -44.70 -37.82 9.11
N THR A 161 -45.21 -39.01 9.42
CA THR A 161 -44.52 -40.19 9.93
C THR A 161 -43.19 -40.48 9.21
N PHE A 162 -42.08 -40.47 9.96
CA PHE A 162 -40.78 -40.97 9.49
C PHE A 162 -40.52 -42.33 10.17
N LEU A 163 -40.69 -43.42 9.42
CA LEU A 163 -40.21 -44.75 9.82
C LEU A 163 -38.73 -44.91 9.44
N PRO A 164 -37.93 -45.65 10.21
CA PRO A 164 -36.49 -45.82 9.98
C PRO A 164 -36.22 -47.04 9.08
N PHE A 165 -35.37 -46.90 8.06
CA PHE A 165 -34.99 -48.07 7.23
C PHE A 165 -33.71 -47.86 6.43
N TRP A 166 -32.55 -48.15 7.05
CA TRP A 166 -31.54 -49.14 6.63
C TRP A 166 -30.15 -48.84 7.21
N THR A 167 -29.64 -49.83 7.93
CA THR A 167 -28.24 -50.05 8.34
C THR A 167 -27.57 -51.05 7.40
N GLU A 168 -26.23 -51.05 7.40
CA GLU A 168 -25.31 -52.04 6.77
C GLU A 168 -25.22 -52.02 5.23
N SER A 169 -24.08 -52.30 4.58
CA SER A 169 -22.69 -52.69 4.93
C SER A 169 -21.89 -52.51 3.62
N GLU A 170 -20.57 -52.33 3.59
CA GLU A 170 -19.59 -53.42 3.61
C GLU A 170 -18.16 -52.85 3.75
N VAL A 171 -17.40 -53.49 4.63
CA VAL A 171 -16.01 -53.90 4.39
C VAL A 171 -16.09 -55.34 3.90
#